data_AF-A0A7V9UK05-F1
#
_entry.id   AF-A0A7V9UK05-F1
#
_cell.length_a   1.000
_cell.length_b   1.000
_cell.length_c   1.000
_cell.angle_alpha   90.00
_cell.angle_beta   90.00
_cell.angle_gamma   90.00
#
_symmetry.space_group_name_H-M   'P 1'
#
loop_
_entity.id
_entity.type
_entity.pdbx_description
1 polymer ?
#
loop_
_entity_poly.entity_id
_entity_poly.type
_entity_poly.pdbx_seq_one_letter_code
_entity_poly.pdbx_strand_id
1 'polypeptide(L)'
;MREKVGFELFDRALKIWRPAEIKGARLVFKMKGNRPRAAYLFFMIKTQNTAYSEAACNLRRSEPEELFQAERTHRKELGPEGLVTCAVRIATHDCAYATLAVGVGGAPLILRQRNLWLEQTETTGRHVGRKQKRPTLAHLASHKLELARRRSQMGRIPRGESAHVRLGGHIRNMAKDRYRQQARRIINFALNVEDTIYPLTEGPYPRADVLLLESMENLIPKAELERGVNKAMVAFNRGHLVSHLKEVAAEVGVRVFEISPLGTAQVCSRCGALGRPYSVRSLSTDQPISITFGPAEALFACPSCHYRSNTSHNASVNLHNRFYSSRTMESFITYLRQPVEQRREILRRIEAELTSPTAGTLSLHHMHGVKIGEYILTSG
;
A
#
# COMPACT_ATOMS: atom_id res chain seq x y z
N MET A 1 -33.63 32.32 13.12
CA MET A 1 -32.44 31.84 12.37
C MET A 1 -31.30 31.65 13.36
N ARG A 2 -30.77 30.44 13.55
CA ARG A 2 -29.51 30.27 14.30
C ARG A 2 -28.37 30.56 13.32
N GLU A 3 -27.67 31.66 13.51
CA GLU A 3 -26.39 31.89 12.83
C GLU A 3 -25.50 30.68 13.11
N LYS A 4 -25.17 29.93 12.06
CA LYS A 4 -24.10 28.95 12.15
C LYS A 4 -22.83 29.77 12.33
N VAL A 5 -22.38 29.92 13.58
CA VAL A 5 -21.05 30.42 13.89
C VAL A 5 -20.07 29.41 13.31
N GLY A 6 -19.70 29.60 12.05
CA GLY A 6 -18.62 28.88 11.42
C GLY A 6 -17.33 29.34 12.09
N PHE A 7 -16.53 28.40 12.56
CA PHE A 7 -15.16 28.69 12.98
C PHE A 7 -14.21 28.12 11.94
N GLU A 8 -13.00 28.66 11.89
CA GLU A 8 -11.97 28.16 10.99
C GLU A 8 -11.03 27.24 11.75
N LEU A 9 -10.64 26.14 11.09
CA LEU A 9 -9.62 25.23 11.57
C LEU A 9 -8.39 25.36 10.68
N PHE A 10 -7.23 25.61 11.27
CA PHE A 10 -5.97 25.50 10.56
C PHE A 10 -5.63 24.03 10.31
N ASP A 11 -5.75 23.60 9.06
CA ASP A 11 -5.37 22.26 8.63
C ASP A 11 -3.85 22.20 8.48
N ARG A 12 -3.19 21.58 9.46
CA ARG A 12 -1.73 21.43 9.47
C ARG A 12 -1.19 20.61 8.29
N ALA A 13 -1.97 19.68 7.75
CA ALA A 13 -1.51 18.86 6.63
C ALA A 13 -1.52 19.65 5.33
N LEU A 14 -2.52 20.52 5.15
CA LEU A 14 -2.66 21.36 3.96
C LEU A 14 -2.05 22.76 4.10
N LYS A 15 -1.72 23.18 5.33
CA LYS A 15 -1.23 24.52 5.70
C LYS A 15 -2.17 25.64 5.29
N ILE A 16 -3.49 25.42 5.44
CA ILE A 16 -4.54 26.39 5.11
C ILE A 16 -5.59 26.46 6.22
N TRP A 17 -6.28 27.59 6.34
CA TRP A 17 -7.48 27.73 7.15
C TRP A 17 -8.69 27.21 6.39
N ARG A 18 -9.55 26.43 7.06
CA ARG A 18 -10.72 25.82 6.44
C ARG A 18 -11.97 26.07 7.28
N PRO A 19 -13.13 26.35 6.65
CA PRO A 19 -14.41 26.34 7.34
C PRO A 19 -14.64 24.99 8.03
N ALA A 20 -15.02 25.06 9.30
CA ALA A 20 -15.18 23.90 10.16
C ALA A 20 -16.51 23.96 10.94
N GLU A 21 -17.09 22.78 11.17
CA GLU A 21 -18.32 22.62 11.95
C GLU A 21 -18.08 21.63 13.10
N ILE A 22 -18.45 22.02 14.32
CA ILE A 22 -18.41 21.12 15.48
C ILE A 22 -19.58 20.13 15.36
N LYS A 23 -19.28 18.85 15.15
CA LYS A 23 -20.28 17.76 15.13
C LYS A 23 -20.53 17.16 16.50
N GLY A 24 -19.66 17.44 17.46
CA GLY A 24 -19.88 17.10 18.86
C GLY A 24 -18.65 17.34 19.70
N ALA A 25 -18.77 17.05 20.99
CA ALA A 25 -17.66 17.14 21.93
C ALA A 25 -17.61 15.89 22.80
N ARG A 26 -16.40 15.51 23.23
CA ARG A 26 -16.14 14.38 24.12
C ARG A 26 -15.23 14.83 25.23
N LEU A 27 -15.69 14.69 26.47
CA LEU A 27 -14.86 14.89 27.64
C LEU A 27 -14.18 13.58 28.01
N VAL A 28 -12.85 13.59 28.06
CA VAL A 28 -12.01 12.42 28.36
C VAL A 28 -11.19 12.71 29.59
N PHE A 29 -11.32 11.85 30.60
CA PHE A 29 -10.54 11.94 31.82
C PHE A 29 -9.29 11.06 31.73
N LYS A 30 -8.12 11.66 31.94
CA LYS A 30 -6.87 10.90 32.10
C LYS A 30 -6.79 10.44 33.55
N MET A 31 -6.93 9.14 33.75
CA MET A 31 -6.95 8.52 35.08
C MET A 31 -5.52 8.26 35.61
N LYS A 32 -5.33 8.34 36.93
CA LYS A 32 -4.19 7.78 37.67
C LYS A 32 -4.76 6.88 38.77
N GLY A 33 -4.77 5.57 38.53
CA GLY A 33 -5.60 4.66 39.33
C GLY A 33 -7.09 4.98 39.14
N ASN A 34 -7.83 5.09 40.23
CA ASN A 34 -9.27 5.42 40.20
C ASN A 34 -9.59 6.91 40.27
N ARG A 35 -8.59 7.80 40.25
CA ARG A 35 -8.80 9.25 40.33
C ARG A 35 -8.49 9.94 38.99
N PRO A 36 -9.35 10.87 38.51
CA PRO A 36 -9.06 11.66 37.32
C PRO A 36 -7.93 12.67 37.62
N ARG A 37 -6.87 12.66 36.81
CA ARG A 37 -5.73 13.58 36.92
C ARG A 37 -5.92 14.83 36.05
N ALA A 38 -6.59 14.68 34.91
CA ALA A 38 -6.87 15.76 33.98
C ALA A 38 -8.14 15.45 33.18
N ALA A 39 -8.83 16.50 32.75
CA ALA A 39 -9.97 16.40 31.86
C ALA A 39 -9.62 17.09 30.54
N TYR A 40 -9.86 16.39 29.42
CA TYR A 40 -9.60 16.89 28.07
C TYR A 40 -10.93 16.94 27.32
N LEU A 41 -11.27 18.11 26.79
CA LEU A 41 -12.44 18.26 25.92
C LEU A 41 -11.99 18.16 24.46
N PHE A 42 -12.45 17.12 23.77
CA PHE A 42 -12.18 16.86 22.36
C PHE A 42 -13.38 17.25 21.52
N PHE A 43 -13.22 18.19 20.59
CA PHE A 43 -14.24 18.50 19.60
C PHE A 43 -14.09 17.58 18.39
N MET A 44 -15.21 17.00 17.96
CA MET A 44 -15.31 16.31 16.69
C MET A 44 -15.64 17.35 15.63
N ILE A 45 -14.69 17.61 14.75
CA ILE A 45 -14.78 18.68 13.77
C ILE A 45 -14.99 18.05 12.39
N LYS A 46 -15.92 18.62 11.61
CA LYS A 46 -16.09 18.33 10.18
C LYS A 46 -15.62 19.52 9.37
N THR A 47 -14.69 19.30 8.45
CA THR A 47 -14.25 20.30 7.47
C THR A 47 -14.92 20.03 6.12
N GLN A 48 -15.08 21.06 5.30
CA GLN A 48 -15.54 20.91 3.91
C GLN A 48 -14.41 20.37 3.04
N ASN A 49 -14.69 19.46 2.11
CA ASN A 49 -13.69 18.90 1.20
C ASN A 49 -12.89 19.98 0.46
N THR A 50 -11.58 19.75 0.33
CA THR A 50 -10.72 20.63 -0.46
C THR A 50 -10.99 20.37 -1.94
N ALA A 51 -11.01 21.42 -2.75
CA ALA A 51 -11.10 21.27 -4.21
C ALA A 51 -9.90 20.46 -4.73
N TYR A 52 -10.14 19.67 -5.78
CA TYR A 52 -9.06 19.00 -6.49
C TYR A 52 -8.18 20.03 -7.21
N SER A 53 -6.91 19.71 -7.42
CA SER A 53 -6.04 20.53 -8.26
C SER A 53 -6.57 20.59 -9.69
N GLU A 54 -6.20 21.64 -10.42
CA GLU A 54 -6.58 21.79 -11.83
C GLU A 54 -6.12 20.58 -12.66
N ALA A 55 -4.91 20.08 -12.40
CA ALA A 55 -4.39 18.87 -13.03
C ALA A 55 -5.26 17.63 -12.74
N ALA A 56 -5.74 17.46 -11.49
CA ALA A 56 -6.64 16.36 -11.13
C ALA A 56 -8.06 16.51 -11.70
N CYS A 57 -8.56 17.75 -11.82
CA CYS A 57 -9.85 18.07 -12.46
C CYS A 57 -9.82 17.78 -13.97
N ASN A 58 -8.71 18.11 -14.64
CA ASN A 58 -8.54 17.92 -16.07
C ASN A 58 -8.37 16.45 -16.49
N LEU A 59 -8.18 15.54 -15.54
CA LEU A 59 -8.21 14.10 -15.79
C LEU A 59 -9.63 13.65 -16.19
N ARG A 60 -9.90 13.66 -17.50
CA ARG A 60 -11.05 13.00 -18.12
C ARG A 60 -10.79 11.49 -18.23
N ARG A 61 -10.64 10.81 -17.10
CA ARG A 61 -10.76 9.35 -17.06
C ARG A 61 -12.14 9.01 -16.53
N SER A 62 -12.95 8.40 -17.38
CA SER A 62 -14.06 7.54 -16.97
C SER A 62 -13.52 6.46 -16.02
N GLU A 63 -14.40 5.97 -15.15
CA GLU A 63 -14.09 4.94 -14.17
C GLU A 63 -13.40 3.70 -14.80
N PRO A 64 -12.69 2.88 -14.01
CA PRO A 64 -11.80 1.82 -14.51
C PRO A 64 -12.46 0.75 -15.41
N GLU A 65 -13.79 0.68 -15.46
CA GLU A 65 -14.55 -0.34 -16.19
C GLU A 65 -14.36 -0.26 -17.72
N GLU A 66 -14.13 0.92 -18.30
CA GLU A 66 -13.98 1.05 -19.76
C GLU A 66 -12.63 0.55 -20.29
N LEU A 67 -11.62 0.36 -19.42
CA LEU A 67 -10.29 -0.08 -19.84
C LEU A 67 -10.21 -1.57 -20.21
N PHE A 68 -11.18 -2.39 -19.80
CA PHE A 68 -11.23 -3.80 -20.20
C PHE A 68 -12.03 -4.06 -21.48
N GLN A 69 -12.92 -3.14 -21.89
CA GLN A 69 -13.73 -3.30 -23.10
C GLN A 69 -13.24 -2.42 -24.28
N ALA A 70 -12.55 -1.31 -24.01
CA ALA A 70 -12.04 -0.42 -25.06
C ALA A 70 -10.63 -0.85 -25.55
N GLU A 71 -10.47 -2.11 -25.97
CA GLU A 71 -9.23 -2.61 -26.56
C GLU A 71 -8.96 -2.09 -28.00
N ARG A 72 -9.71 -1.11 -28.54
CA ARG A 72 -9.58 -0.78 -29.98
C ARG A 72 -9.45 0.66 -30.47
N THR A 73 -9.76 1.74 -29.74
CA THR A 73 -9.82 3.05 -30.45
C THR A 73 -9.38 4.32 -29.72
N HIS A 74 -9.12 4.33 -28.42
CA HIS A 74 -8.63 5.55 -27.75
C HIS A 74 -7.17 5.47 -27.34
N ARG A 75 -6.29 5.62 -28.34
CA ARG A 75 -4.96 6.22 -28.14
C ARG A 75 -5.14 7.68 -27.72
N LYS A 76 -5.20 7.96 -26.42
CA LYS A 76 -4.84 9.27 -25.82
C LYS A 76 -4.05 8.96 -24.55
N GLU A 77 -2.75 8.80 -24.71
CA GLU A 77 -1.74 9.85 -24.49
C GLU A 77 -1.62 10.18 -23.01
N LEU A 78 -0.44 9.80 -22.49
CA LEU A 78 0.37 10.46 -21.46
C LEU A 78 -0.47 11.24 -20.43
N GLY A 79 -0.52 10.73 -19.19
CA GLY A 79 -1.02 11.53 -18.06
C GLY A 79 -0.39 12.93 -18.11
N PRO A 80 -1.15 14.00 -17.80
CA PRO A 80 -0.75 15.37 -18.06
C PRO A 80 0.64 15.66 -17.50
N GLU A 81 1.47 16.36 -18.26
CA GLU A 81 2.80 16.77 -17.80
C GLU A 81 2.67 17.56 -16.48
N GLY A 82 3.61 17.30 -15.56
CA GLY A 82 3.59 17.93 -14.24
C GLY A 82 2.60 17.34 -13.25
N LEU A 83 1.72 16.40 -13.64
CA LEU A 83 0.83 15.71 -12.71
C LEU A 83 1.64 14.92 -11.68
N VAL A 84 1.34 15.12 -10.40
CA VAL A 84 2.00 14.41 -9.31
C VAL A 84 1.14 13.24 -8.86
N THR A 85 1.65 12.03 -9.03
CA THR A 85 0.98 10.79 -8.64
C THR A 85 1.65 10.17 -7.43
N CYS A 86 0.86 9.60 -6.52
CA CYS A 86 1.32 8.75 -5.43
C CYS A 86 0.79 7.34 -5.64
N ALA A 87 1.64 6.37 -5.98
CA ALA A 87 1.24 4.98 -6.13
C ALA A 87 1.51 4.17 -4.87
N VAL A 88 0.57 3.33 -4.48
CA VAL A 88 0.64 2.59 -3.23
C VAL A 88 0.41 1.11 -3.46
N ARG A 89 1.46 0.31 -3.19
CA ARG A 89 1.36 -1.14 -3.07
C ARG A 89 1.02 -1.49 -1.63
N ILE A 90 -0.24 -1.82 -1.38
CA ILE A 90 -0.68 -2.23 -0.03
C ILE A 90 -0.06 -3.62 0.25
N ALA A 91 0.67 -3.72 1.36
CA ALA A 91 1.32 -4.95 1.82
C ALA A 91 0.49 -5.60 2.92
N THR A 92 0.56 -6.94 3.03
CA THR A 92 -0.16 -7.70 4.06
C THR A 92 0.46 -7.52 5.45
N HIS A 93 1.78 -7.60 5.55
CA HIS A 93 2.49 -7.51 6.82
C HIS A 93 2.80 -6.06 7.22
N ASP A 94 3.14 -5.22 6.25
CA ASP A 94 3.49 -3.80 6.44
C ASP A 94 2.29 -2.87 6.18
N CYS A 95 2.48 -1.55 6.31
CA CYS A 95 1.43 -0.58 5.94
C CYS A 95 1.26 -0.59 4.41
N ALA A 96 2.32 -0.26 3.69
CA ALA A 96 2.36 -0.25 2.22
C ALA A 96 3.77 0.09 1.75
N TYR A 97 4.07 -0.11 0.47
CA TYR A 97 5.14 0.61 -0.22
C TYR A 97 4.52 1.76 -1.00
N ALA A 98 5.07 2.96 -0.89
CA ALA A 98 4.57 4.14 -1.61
C ALA A 98 5.67 4.82 -2.42
N THR A 99 5.33 5.23 -3.64
CA THR A 99 6.17 6.04 -4.53
C THR A 99 5.42 7.29 -4.98
N LEU A 100 6.10 8.43 -4.91
CA LEU A 100 5.67 9.71 -5.45
C LEU A 100 6.39 9.95 -6.76
N ALA A 101 5.67 10.31 -7.81
CA ALA A 101 6.21 10.54 -9.13
C ALA A 101 5.57 11.78 -9.77
N VAL A 102 6.28 12.37 -10.73
CA VAL A 102 5.75 13.42 -11.62
C VAL A 102 5.77 12.91 -13.06
N GLY A 103 4.71 13.20 -13.83
CA GLY A 103 4.67 12.89 -15.25
C GLY A 103 5.58 13.82 -16.06
N VAL A 104 6.55 13.26 -16.79
CA VAL A 104 7.47 13.99 -17.68
C VAL A 104 7.56 13.24 -19.01
N GLY A 105 7.19 13.87 -20.13
CA GLY A 105 7.14 13.18 -21.43
C GLY A 105 6.25 11.92 -21.41
N GLY A 106 5.26 11.93 -20.51
CA GLY A 106 4.37 10.82 -20.15
C GLY A 106 5.03 9.50 -19.75
N ALA A 107 6.23 9.58 -19.17
CA ALA A 107 6.76 8.57 -18.27
C ALA A 107 6.76 9.12 -16.83
N PRO A 108 6.66 8.27 -15.81
CA PRO A 108 6.79 8.71 -14.43
C PRO A 108 8.27 8.92 -14.05
N LEU A 109 8.61 10.13 -13.60
CA LEU A 109 9.86 10.40 -12.90
C LEU A 109 9.63 10.22 -11.40
N ILE A 110 10.27 9.21 -10.80
CA ILE A 110 10.14 8.94 -9.36
C ILE A 110 10.87 10.01 -8.56
N LEU A 111 10.12 10.73 -7.71
CA LEU A 111 10.64 11.78 -6.84
C LEU A 111 11.03 11.24 -5.47
N ARG A 112 10.14 10.43 -4.87
CA ARG A 112 10.28 9.95 -3.50
C ARG A 112 9.71 8.55 -3.37
N GLN A 113 10.31 7.74 -2.51
CA GLN A 113 9.81 6.41 -2.20
C GLN A 113 10.10 6.00 -0.77
N ARG A 114 9.22 5.18 -0.18
CA ARG A 114 9.49 4.54 1.11
C ARG A 114 8.56 3.37 1.40
N ASN A 115 9.07 2.45 2.22
CA ASN A 115 8.22 1.56 3.01
C ASN A 115 7.47 2.39 4.06
N LEU A 116 6.15 2.25 4.07
CA LEU A 116 5.28 2.74 5.13
C LEU A 116 5.15 1.61 6.15
N TRP A 117 5.50 1.91 7.40
CA TRP A 117 5.40 0.95 8.49
C TRP A 117 4.24 1.32 9.40
N LEU A 118 3.45 0.35 9.84
CA LEU A 118 2.43 0.62 10.87
C LEU A 118 3.05 0.77 12.26
N GLU A 119 4.18 0.13 12.49
CA GLU A 119 4.94 0.19 13.72
C GLU A 119 6.19 1.03 13.47
N GLN A 120 6.40 2.07 14.26
CA GLN A 120 7.67 2.78 14.26
C GLN A 120 8.06 2.96 15.70
N THR A 121 9.26 2.51 16.04
CA THR A 121 9.96 2.93 17.25
C THR A 121 10.33 4.38 17.01
N GLU A 122 9.83 5.30 17.85
CA GLU A 122 10.36 6.67 17.82
C GLU A 122 11.86 6.60 18.15
N THR A 123 12.71 7.00 17.22
CA THR A 123 14.17 7.05 17.40
C THR A 123 14.65 8.41 17.91
N THR A 124 13.80 9.44 17.82
CA THR A 124 14.06 10.81 18.28
C THR A 124 12.78 11.46 18.80
N GLY A 125 12.87 12.31 19.84
CA GLY A 125 11.73 13.03 20.45
C GLY A 125 11.43 12.65 21.91
N ARG A 126 10.41 13.25 22.54
CA ARG A 126 10.06 13.03 23.97
C ARG A 126 9.62 11.59 24.32
N HIS A 127 9.46 10.70 23.34
CA HIS A 127 9.07 9.30 23.54
C HIS A 127 9.95 8.30 22.76
N VAL A 128 11.27 8.56 22.68
CA VAL A 128 12.24 7.59 22.12
C VAL A 128 12.08 6.20 22.76
N GLY A 129 12.00 5.16 21.93
CA GLY A 129 11.89 3.77 22.38
C GLY A 129 10.46 3.26 22.66
N ARG A 130 9.42 4.10 22.58
CA ARG A 130 8.04 3.60 22.68
C ARG A 130 7.62 2.89 21.40
N LYS A 131 7.58 1.55 21.44
CA LYS A 131 6.72 0.77 20.55
C LYS A 131 5.27 1.19 20.82
N GLN A 132 4.65 1.97 19.93
CA GLN A 132 3.20 2.10 19.98
C GLN A 132 2.62 0.71 19.74
N LYS A 133 2.08 0.07 20.79
CA LYS A 133 1.31 -1.19 20.72
C LYS A 133 0.06 -0.95 19.88
N ARG A 134 0.21 -0.92 18.56
CA ARG A 134 -0.90 -0.79 17.62
C ARG A 134 -1.46 -2.19 17.33
N PRO A 135 -2.74 -2.30 16.93
CA PRO A 135 -3.31 -3.58 16.55
C PRO A 135 -2.61 -4.14 15.30
N THR A 136 -1.80 -5.19 15.50
CA THR A 136 -1.19 -5.98 14.42
C THR A 136 -2.16 -7.02 13.89
N LEU A 137 -1.88 -7.55 12.69
CA LEU A 137 -2.62 -8.72 12.19
C LEU A 137 -2.45 -9.93 13.11
N ALA A 138 -1.27 -10.11 13.70
CA ALA A 138 -1.02 -11.18 14.68
C ALA A 138 -1.88 -11.01 15.95
N HIS A 139 -1.99 -9.79 16.48
CA HIS A 139 -2.89 -9.50 17.61
C HIS A 139 -4.36 -9.75 17.25
N LEU A 140 -4.81 -9.29 16.08
CA LEU A 140 -6.17 -9.55 15.60
C LEU A 140 -6.43 -11.05 15.42
N ALA A 141 -5.46 -11.79 14.89
CA ALA A 141 -5.54 -13.24 14.72
C ALA A 141 -5.64 -13.96 16.07
N SER A 142 -4.82 -13.56 17.05
CA SER A 142 -4.85 -14.09 18.42
C SER A 142 -6.24 -13.92 19.06
N HIS A 143 -6.81 -12.71 19.03
CA HIS A 143 -8.15 -12.48 19.59
C HIS A 143 -9.26 -13.19 18.80
N LYS A 144 -9.12 -13.36 17.48
CA LYS A 144 -10.05 -14.18 16.69
C LYS A 144 -9.97 -15.66 17.09
N LEU A 145 -8.78 -16.19 17.34
CA LEU A 145 -8.59 -17.55 17.85
C LEU A 145 -9.19 -17.71 19.25
N GLU A 146 -8.98 -16.73 20.13
CA GLU A 146 -9.58 -16.69 21.45
C GLU A 146 -11.12 -16.69 21.37
N LEU A 147 -11.70 -15.84 20.52
CA LEU A 147 -13.14 -15.81 20.29
C LEU A 147 -13.66 -17.16 19.78
N ALA A 148 -12.93 -17.81 18.87
CA ALA A 148 -13.28 -19.13 18.35
C ALA A 148 -13.25 -20.20 19.45
N ARG A 149 -12.21 -20.21 20.30
CA ARG A 149 -12.09 -21.14 21.44
C ARG A 149 -13.22 -20.96 22.45
N ARG A 150 -13.55 -19.71 22.81
CA ARG A 150 -14.63 -19.45 23.76
C ARG A 150 -15.99 -19.85 23.19
N ARG A 151 -16.20 -19.67 21.88
CA ARG A 151 -17.41 -20.14 21.19
C ARG A 151 -17.50 -21.66 21.13
N SER A 152 -16.40 -22.37 20.90
CA SER A 152 -16.43 -23.84 20.88
C SER A 152 -16.74 -24.43 22.27
N GLN A 153 -16.35 -23.74 23.35
CA GLN A 153 -16.64 -24.16 24.73
C GLN A 153 -18.13 -24.00 25.12
N MET A 154 -18.88 -23.11 24.48
CA MET A 154 -20.29 -22.84 24.82
C MET A 154 -21.30 -23.70 24.05
N GLY A 155 -20.87 -24.51 23.08
CA GLY A 155 -21.77 -25.30 22.25
C GLY A 155 -22.57 -24.44 21.25
N ARG A 156 -23.76 -24.92 20.86
CA ARG A 156 -24.61 -24.28 19.85
C ARG A 156 -25.31 -23.05 20.44
N ILE A 157 -24.99 -21.88 19.91
CA ILE A 157 -25.65 -20.61 20.30
C ILE A 157 -27.10 -20.65 19.78
N PRO A 158 -28.11 -20.38 20.63
CA PRO A 158 -29.50 -20.27 20.22
C PRO A 158 -29.70 -19.22 19.11
N ARG A 159 -30.69 -19.46 18.23
CA ARG A 159 -30.98 -18.55 17.11
C ARG A 159 -31.45 -17.20 17.67
N GLY A 160 -30.75 -16.12 17.31
CA GLY A 160 -31.04 -14.75 17.76
C GLY A 160 -30.14 -14.26 18.90
N GLU A 161 -29.42 -15.15 19.57
CA GLU A 161 -28.48 -14.77 20.63
C GLU A 161 -27.07 -14.49 20.07
N SER A 162 -26.34 -13.61 20.77
CA SER A 162 -24.97 -13.25 20.41
C SER A 162 -23.98 -13.60 21.52
N ALA A 163 -23.08 -14.52 21.22
CA ALA A 163 -21.97 -14.90 22.10
C ALA A 163 -20.81 -13.91 22.05
N HIS A 164 -20.26 -13.57 23.23
CA HIS A 164 -19.05 -12.77 23.41
C HIS A 164 -19.06 -11.44 22.64
N VAL A 165 -20.18 -10.72 22.68
CA VAL A 165 -20.39 -9.43 21.99
C VAL A 165 -19.28 -8.44 22.30
N ARG A 166 -18.81 -8.37 23.57
CA ARG A 166 -17.72 -7.47 23.98
C ARG A 166 -16.41 -7.77 23.25
N LEU A 167 -15.98 -9.03 23.19
CA LEU A 167 -14.75 -9.44 22.50
C LEU A 167 -14.89 -9.25 20.99
N GLY A 168 -16.04 -9.61 20.40
CA GLY A 168 -16.32 -9.34 18.99
C GLY A 168 -16.32 -7.85 18.64
N GLY A 169 -16.87 -7.00 19.52
CA GLY A 169 -16.81 -5.54 19.41
C GLY A 169 -15.38 -5.01 19.49
N HIS A 170 -14.58 -5.52 20.43
CA HIS A 170 -13.17 -5.18 20.58
C HIS A 170 -12.36 -5.49 19.31
N ILE A 171 -12.50 -6.70 18.74
CA ILE A 171 -11.83 -7.09 17.49
C ILE A 171 -12.21 -6.17 16.34
N ARG A 172 -13.50 -5.82 16.19
CA ARG A 172 -13.96 -4.88 15.16
C ARG A 172 -13.36 -3.49 15.34
N ASN A 173 -13.29 -2.98 16.56
CA ASN A 173 -12.69 -1.68 16.86
C ASN A 173 -11.17 -1.66 16.60
N MET A 174 -10.46 -2.74 16.93
CA MET A 174 -9.03 -2.89 16.61
C MET A 174 -8.79 -2.91 15.09
N ALA A 175 -9.60 -3.68 14.35
CA ALA A 175 -9.54 -3.73 12.90
C ALA A 175 -9.80 -2.35 12.28
N LYS A 176 -10.79 -1.62 12.82
CA LYS A 176 -11.15 -0.26 12.43
C LYS A 176 -10.03 0.74 12.65
N ASP A 177 -9.42 0.71 13.82
CA ASP A 177 -8.28 1.55 14.15
C ASP A 177 -7.08 1.28 13.22
N ARG A 178 -6.79 -0.01 12.95
CA ARG A 178 -5.69 -0.41 12.05
C ARG A 178 -5.82 0.22 10.66
N TYR A 179 -6.94 0.02 9.96
CA TYR A 179 -7.06 0.53 8.60
C TYR A 179 -7.12 2.06 8.55
N ARG A 180 -7.67 2.72 9.58
CA ARG A 180 -7.68 4.20 9.68
C ARG A 180 -6.28 4.77 9.80
N GLN A 181 -5.45 4.15 10.61
CA GLN A 181 -4.05 4.56 10.76
C GLN A 181 -3.25 4.30 9.48
N GLN A 182 -3.50 3.18 8.81
CA GLN A 182 -2.90 2.86 7.52
C GLN A 182 -3.26 3.89 6.46
N ALA A 183 -4.56 4.23 6.34
CA ALA A 183 -5.03 5.29 5.46
C ALA A 183 -4.34 6.63 5.76
N ARG A 184 -4.27 7.02 7.04
CA ARG A 184 -3.64 8.28 7.43
C ARG A 184 -2.16 8.34 7.06
N ARG A 185 -1.41 7.24 7.22
CA ARG A 185 0.01 7.19 6.83
C ARG A 185 0.21 7.34 5.33
N ILE A 186 -0.64 6.69 4.54
CA ILE A 186 -0.61 6.80 3.07
C ILE A 186 -0.89 8.25 2.65
N ILE A 187 -1.95 8.86 3.17
CA ILE A 187 -2.31 10.24 2.84
C ILE A 187 -1.24 11.23 3.29
N ASN A 188 -0.67 11.06 4.49
CA ASN A 188 0.40 11.94 4.96
C ASN A 188 1.64 11.87 4.05
N PHE A 189 1.96 10.70 3.49
CA PHE A 189 3.03 10.58 2.50
C PHE A 189 2.68 11.30 1.21
N ALA A 190 1.46 11.11 0.69
CA ALA A 190 0.98 11.77 -0.52
C ALA A 190 0.96 13.31 -0.39
N LEU A 191 0.65 13.85 0.79
CA LEU A 191 0.62 15.28 1.06
C LEU A 191 1.98 15.88 1.45
N ASN A 192 3.02 15.06 1.60
CA ASN A 192 4.32 15.47 2.14
C ASN A 192 4.22 16.29 3.46
N VAL A 193 3.38 15.85 4.41
CA VAL A 193 3.15 16.57 5.69
C VAL A 193 4.43 16.73 6.52
N GLU A 194 5.44 15.90 6.26
CA GLU A 194 6.75 15.92 6.92
C GLU A 194 7.70 16.97 6.32
N ASP A 195 7.27 17.75 5.32
CA ASP A 195 8.07 18.77 4.62
C ASP A 195 9.44 18.24 4.20
N THR A 196 9.47 16.99 3.71
CA THR A 196 10.72 16.39 3.25
C THR A 196 11.21 17.18 2.03
N ILE A 197 12.49 17.54 2.04
CA ILE A 197 13.12 18.39 1.03
C ILE A 197 13.53 17.55 -0.18
N TYR A 198 13.29 18.08 -1.38
CA TYR A 198 13.76 17.54 -2.64
C TYR A 198 15.20 18.04 -2.90
N PRO A 199 16.18 17.13 -3.03
CA PRO A 199 17.59 17.54 -3.12
C PRO A 199 17.91 18.45 -4.32
N LEU A 200 17.17 18.34 -5.42
CA LEU A 200 17.47 19.10 -6.65
C LEU A 200 16.91 20.53 -6.65
N THR A 201 15.84 20.80 -5.90
CA THR A 201 15.22 22.14 -5.88
C THR A 201 15.34 22.84 -4.53
N GLU A 202 15.91 22.18 -3.52
CA GLU A 202 15.99 22.63 -2.12
C GLU A 202 14.62 22.98 -1.48
N GLY A 203 13.52 22.73 -2.18
CA GLY A 203 12.15 22.93 -1.71
C GLY A 203 11.48 21.63 -1.26
N PRO A 204 10.30 21.70 -0.60
CA PRO A 204 9.57 20.50 -0.21
C PRO A 204 9.12 19.71 -1.44
N TYR A 205 9.08 18.37 -1.34
CA TYR A 205 8.43 17.55 -2.36
C TYR A 205 6.99 18.03 -2.59
N PRO A 206 6.51 18.01 -3.85
CA PRO A 206 5.15 18.40 -4.16
C PRO A 206 4.14 17.45 -3.53
N ARG A 207 2.92 17.95 -3.35
CA ARG A 207 1.77 17.14 -2.92
C ARG A 207 1.28 16.34 -4.12
N ALA A 208 0.80 15.13 -3.89
CA ALA A 208 0.16 14.34 -4.94
C ALA A 208 -1.20 14.94 -5.30
N ASP A 209 -1.47 15.06 -6.59
CA ASP A 209 -2.79 15.33 -7.15
C ASP A 209 -3.66 14.07 -7.12
N VAL A 210 -3.01 12.93 -7.31
CA VAL A 210 -3.64 11.63 -7.54
C VAL A 210 -3.02 10.54 -6.69
N LEU A 211 -3.87 9.72 -6.08
CA LEU A 211 -3.50 8.48 -5.40
C LEU A 211 -3.86 7.27 -6.28
N LEU A 212 -2.86 6.45 -6.62
CA LEU A 212 -3.03 5.22 -7.38
C LEU A 212 -3.00 4.02 -6.43
N LEU A 213 -4.10 3.28 -6.41
CA LEU A 213 -4.27 2.05 -5.64
C LEU A 213 -4.41 0.88 -6.59
N GLU A 214 -4.04 -0.32 -6.17
CA GLU A 214 -4.40 -1.52 -6.93
C GLU A 214 -5.90 -1.81 -6.80
N SER A 215 -6.56 -2.09 -7.93
CA SER A 215 -7.96 -2.54 -8.00
C SER A 215 -8.14 -3.92 -7.35
N MET A 216 -9.31 -4.08 -6.74
CA MET A 216 -9.70 -5.25 -5.95
C MET A 216 -10.79 -6.11 -6.60
N GLU A 217 -11.25 -5.78 -7.80
CA GLU A 217 -12.42 -6.41 -8.45
C GLU A 217 -12.30 -7.94 -8.55
N ASN A 218 -11.09 -8.48 -8.61
CA ASN A 218 -10.84 -9.93 -8.75
C ASN A 218 -10.33 -10.62 -7.47
N LEU A 219 -10.19 -9.89 -6.36
CA LEU A 219 -9.70 -10.40 -5.07
C LEU A 219 -10.86 -10.53 -4.06
N ILE A 220 -11.91 -11.26 -4.46
CA ILE A 220 -13.06 -11.61 -3.62
C ILE A 220 -12.85 -13.03 -3.09
N PRO A 221 -13.14 -13.33 -1.80
CA PRO A 221 -13.08 -14.70 -1.30
C PRO A 221 -13.99 -15.61 -2.14
N LYS A 222 -13.44 -16.66 -2.74
CA LYS A 222 -14.19 -17.62 -3.57
C LYS A 222 -14.19 -18.98 -2.89
N ALA A 223 -15.28 -19.74 -3.00
CA ALA A 223 -15.38 -21.09 -2.43
C ALA A 223 -14.28 -22.03 -2.95
N GLU A 224 -13.81 -21.78 -4.18
CA GLU A 224 -12.73 -22.50 -4.85
C GLU A 224 -11.32 -22.20 -4.29
N LEU A 225 -11.14 -21.08 -3.58
CA LEU A 225 -9.88 -20.72 -2.95
C LEU A 225 -9.72 -21.45 -1.62
N GLU A 226 -8.49 -21.78 -1.27
CA GLU A 226 -8.18 -22.43 0.00
C GLU A 226 -8.71 -21.60 1.19
N ARG A 227 -9.28 -22.29 2.19
CA ARG A 227 -9.85 -21.65 3.40
C ARG A 227 -8.86 -20.69 4.07
N GLY A 228 -7.56 -21.01 4.06
CA GLY A 228 -6.48 -20.16 4.58
C GLY A 228 -6.36 -18.82 3.83
N VAL A 229 -6.39 -18.86 2.50
CA VAL A 229 -6.32 -17.69 1.61
C VAL A 229 -7.53 -16.79 1.80
N ASN A 230 -8.73 -17.38 1.81
CA ASN A 230 -9.97 -16.64 2.07
C ASN A 230 -9.96 -15.97 3.45
N LYS A 231 -9.47 -16.66 4.47
CA LYS A 231 -9.34 -16.12 5.84
C LYS A 231 -8.33 -14.97 5.90
N ALA A 232 -7.22 -15.06 5.18
CA ALA A 232 -6.22 -14.00 5.07
C ALA A 232 -6.79 -12.75 4.38
N MET A 233 -7.55 -12.93 3.29
CA MET A 233 -8.22 -11.85 2.58
C MET A 233 -9.25 -11.12 3.45
N VAL A 234 -10.09 -11.87 4.17
CA VAL A 234 -11.06 -11.31 5.13
C VAL A 234 -10.33 -10.61 6.30
N ALA A 235 -9.20 -11.15 6.75
CA ALA A 235 -8.42 -10.54 7.82
C ALA A 235 -7.74 -9.23 7.42
N PHE A 236 -7.44 -9.06 6.13
CA PHE A 236 -6.73 -7.90 5.62
C PHE A 236 -7.59 -6.62 5.60
N ASN A 237 -8.93 -6.73 5.61
CA ASN A 237 -9.87 -5.60 5.60
C ASN A 237 -9.56 -4.54 4.52
N ARG A 238 -8.96 -4.96 3.41
CA ARG A 238 -8.44 -4.05 2.38
C ARG A 238 -9.54 -3.23 1.71
N GLY A 239 -10.75 -3.77 1.55
CA GLY A 239 -11.90 -3.01 1.07
C GLY A 239 -12.22 -1.81 1.96
N HIS A 240 -12.30 -2.01 3.28
CA HIS A 240 -12.52 -0.90 4.23
C HIS A 240 -11.39 0.12 4.22
N LEU A 241 -10.14 -0.32 4.05
CA LEU A 241 -9.01 0.58 3.87
C LEU A 241 -9.17 1.45 2.63
N VAL A 242 -9.51 0.85 1.47
CA VAL A 242 -9.68 1.59 0.21
C VAL A 242 -10.86 2.56 0.30
N SER A 243 -12.01 2.14 0.82
CA SER A 243 -13.15 3.03 1.03
C SER A 243 -12.78 4.23 1.90
N HIS A 244 -12.10 3.97 3.02
CA HIS A 244 -11.69 5.05 3.92
C HIS A 244 -10.58 5.93 3.32
N LEU A 245 -9.68 5.38 2.50
CA LEU A 245 -8.71 6.15 1.74
C LEU A 245 -9.40 7.12 0.78
N LYS A 246 -10.45 6.68 0.07
CA LYS A 246 -11.23 7.56 -0.83
C LYS A 246 -11.87 8.72 -0.07
N GLU A 247 -12.46 8.45 1.10
CA GLU A 247 -13.03 9.48 1.98
C GLU A 247 -11.97 10.51 2.39
N VAL A 248 -10.85 10.04 2.98
CA VAL A 248 -9.79 10.93 3.49
C VAL A 248 -9.10 11.68 2.35
N ALA A 249 -8.88 11.04 1.19
CA ALA A 249 -8.30 11.68 0.02
C ALA A 249 -9.19 12.80 -0.53
N ALA A 250 -10.51 12.57 -0.61
CA ALA A 250 -11.46 13.60 -1.03
C ALA A 250 -11.49 14.79 -0.06
N GLU A 251 -11.37 14.56 1.25
CA GLU A 251 -11.26 15.65 2.23
C GLU A 251 -10.05 16.55 1.98
N VAL A 252 -8.95 16.01 1.44
CA VAL A 252 -7.69 16.74 1.22
C VAL A 252 -7.43 17.12 -0.24
N GLY A 253 -8.43 16.96 -1.13
CA GLY A 253 -8.30 17.34 -2.52
C GLY A 253 -7.40 16.42 -3.35
N VAL A 254 -7.25 15.16 -2.95
CA VAL A 254 -6.51 14.13 -3.69
C VAL A 254 -7.50 13.18 -4.36
N ARG A 255 -7.37 12.99 -5.67
CA ARG A 255 -8.25 12.07 -6.41
C ARG A 255 -7.70 10.64 -6.35
N VAL A 256 -8.58 9.65 -6.16
CA VAL A 256 -8.16 8.24 -6.06
C VAL A 256 -8.53 7.48 -7.33
N PHE A 257 -7.58 6.73 -7.89
CA PHE A 257 -7.82 5.77 -8.96
C PHE A 257 -7.41 4.37 -8.53
N GLU A 258 -8.25 3.40 -8.91
CA GLU A 258 -7.94 1.98 -8.79
C GLU A 258 -7.43 1.46 -10.14
N ILE A 259 -6.22 0.90 -10.12
CA ILE A 259 -5.49 0.44 -11.30
C ILE A 259 -5.36 -1.07 -11.21
N SER A 260 -5.65 -1.79 -12.28
CA SER A 260 -5.51 -3.24 -12.28
C SER A 260 -4.09 -3.67 -11.85
N PRO A 261 -3.95 -4.56 -10.85
CA PRO A 261 -2.65 -5.02 -10.37
C PRO A 261 -1.99 -6.05 -11.29
N LEU A 262 -2.69 -6.49 -12.35
CA LEU A 262 -2.28 -7.59 -13.21
C LEU A 262 -0.89 -7.34 -13.81
N GLY A 263 0.10 -8.18 -13.46
CA GLY A 263 1.46 -8.10 -13.99
C GLY A 263 2.39 -7.09 -13.29
N THR A 264 1.87 -6.25 -12.38
CA THR A 264 2.66 -5.16 -11.77
C THR A 264 3.87 -5.67 -10.98
N ALA A 265 3.79 -6.85 -10.38
CA ALA A 265 4.92 -7.46 -9.67
C ALA A 265 5.81 -8.33 -10.58
N GLN A 266 5.34 -8.71 -11.77
CA GLN A 266 5.99 -9.66 -12.67
C GLN A 266 6.70 -8.98 -13.84
N VAL A 267 6.40 -7.72 -14.11
CA VAL A 267 7.03 -6.93 -15.16
C VAL A 267 8.09 -6.01 -14.57
N CYS A 268 9.20 -5.83 -15.26
CA CYS A 268 10.22 -4.88 -14.87
C CYS A 268 9.72 -3.44 -15.04
N SER A 269 9.74 -2.66 -13.95
CA SER A 269 9.35 -1.25 -13.99
C SER A 269 10.27 -0.35 -14.81
N ARG A 270 11.46 -0.82 -15.17
CA ARG A 270 12.46 -0.07 -15.95
C ARG A 270 12.34 -0.32 -17.46
N CYS A 271 12.28 -1.58 -17.89
CA CYS A 271 12.30 -1.94 -19.31
C CYS A 271 11.00 -2.57 -19.83
N GLY A 272 10.02 -2.86 -18.97
CA GLY A 272 8.76 -3.50 -19.37
C GLY A 272 8.88 -4.98 -19.71
N ALA A 273 10.06 -5.60 -19.61
CA ALA A 273 10.23 -7.03 -19.85
C ALA A 273 9.65 -7.88 -18.69
N LEU A 274 9.31 -9.13 -18.99
CA LEU A 274 8.93 -10.10 -17.97
C LEU A 274 10.14 -10.38 -17.06
N GLY A 275 9.91 -10.39 -15.75
CA GLY A 275 10.89 -10.75 -14.75
C GLY A 275 10.30 -11.70 -13.72
N ARG A 276 11.02 -11.90 -12.62
CA ARG A 276 10.65 -12.90 -11.62
C ARG A 276 10.82 -12.38 -10.20
N PRO A 277 9.77 -12.45 -9.36
CA PRO A 277 9.94 -12.28 -7.94
C PRO A 277 10.64 -13.50 -7.33
N TYR A 278 11.54 -13.25 -6.40
CA TYR A 278 12.34 -14.24 -5.69
C TYR A 278 12.60 -13.85 -4.24
N SER A 279 12.88 -14.85 -3.40
CA SER A 279 13.43 -14.64 -2.07
C SER A 279 14.74 -15.40 -1.92
N VAL A 280 15.56 -14.90 -1.01
CA VAL A 280 16.86 -15.46 -0.69
C VAL A 280 16.80 -15.91 0.76
N ARG A 281 17.08 -17.19 1.01
CA ARG A 281 17.18 -17.73 2.36
C ARG A 281 18.59 -18.25 2.59
N SER A 282 19.26 -17.66 3.58
CA SER A 282 20.45 -18.26 4.19
C SER A 282 19.96 -19.27 5.22
N LEU A 283 20.33 -20.53 5.05
CA LEU A 283 19.94 -21.60 5.96
C LEU A 283 20.94 -21.73 7.14
N SER A 284 22.16 -21.19 7.01
CA SER A 284 23.16 -20.92 8.06
C SER A 284 24.41 -20.28 7.43
N THR A 285 25.43 -19.90 8.23
CA THR A 285 26.71 -19.36 7.74
C THR A 285 27.47 -20.31 6.81
N ASP A 286 27.25 -21.63 6.94
CA ASP A 286 27.98 -22.66 6.20
C ASP A 286 27.12 -23.38 5.13
N GLN A 287 25.88 -22.94 4.93
CA GLN A 287 24.99 -23.57 3.93
C GLN A 287 24.81 -22.70 2.69
N PRO A 288 24.64 -23.33 1.52
CA PRO A 288 24.39 -22.62 0.27
C PRO A 288 23.13 -21.78 0.39
N ILE A 289 23.19 -20.60 -0.22
CA ILE A 289 22.06 -19.70 -0.34
C ILE A 289 20.99 -20.39 -1.19
N SER A 290 19.79 -20.55 -0.66
CA SER A 290 18.64 -21.03 -1.45
C SER A 290 17.86 -19.85 -2.02
N ILE A 291 17.56 -19.94 -3.32
CA ILE A 291 16.71 -18.97 -4.02
C ILE A 291 15.38 -19.64 -4.30
N THR A 292 14.30 -19.00 -3.85
CA THR A 292 12.94 -19.44 -4.13
C THR A 292 12.29 -18.43 -5.07
N PHE A 293 11.82 -18.87 -6.22
CA PHE A 293 11.05 -18.05 -7.15
C PHE A 293 9.55 -18.25 -6.93
N GLY A 294 8.79 -17.16 -7.03
CA GLY A 294 7.36 -17.22 -6.78
C GLY A 294 6.65 -15.90 -7.02
N PRO A 295 5.31 -15.89 -7.12
CA PRO A 295 4.54 -14.67 -7.37
C PRO A 295 4.46 -13.73 -6.15
N ALA A 296 4.81 -14.21 -4.95
CA ALA A 296 4.63 -13.49 -3.68
C ALA A 296 5.94 -13.22 -2.94
N GLU A 297 7.06 -13.29 -3.65
CA GLU A 297 8.38 -13.14 -3.06
C GLU A 297 8.79 -11.67 -2.88
N ALA A 298 9.71 -11.40 -1.95
CA ALA A 298 10.03 -10.05 -1.49
C ALA A 298 10.92 -9.24 -2.44
N LEU A 299 11.71 -9.90 -3.29
CA LEU A 299 12.60 -9.27 -4.26
C LEU A 299 12.14 -9.57 -5.69
N PHE A 300 12.55 -8.73 -6.63
CA PHE A 300 12.26 -8.84 -8.05
C PHE A 300 13.55 -8.74 -8.84
N ALA A 301 13.69 -9.57 -9.89
CA ALA A 301 14.79 -9.50 -10.84
C ALA A 301 14.29 -9.55 -12.29
N CYS A 302 14.93 -8.77 -13.15
CA CYS A 302 14.69 -8.75 -14.59
C CYS A 302 15.89 -9.36 -15.34
N PRO A 303 15.71 -10.38 -16.19
CA PRO A 303 16.79 -10.94 -17.01
C PRO A 303 17.26 -9.94 -18.08
N SER A 304 16.33 -9.21 -18.71
CA SER A 304 16.62 -8.35 -19.88
C SER A 304 17.49 -7.12 -19.59
N CYS A 305 17.31 -6.45 -18.45
CA CYS A 305 18.08 -5.26 -18.10
C CYS A 305 18.83 -5.39 -16.77
N HIS A 306 18.84 -6.60 -16.20
CA HIS A 306 19.45 -6.94 -14.91
C HIS A 306 18.99 -6.09 -13.73
N TYR A 307 17.83 -5.40 -13.87
CA TYR A 307 17.25 -4.61 -12.81
C TYR A 307 16.80 -5.52 -11.65
N ARG A 308 17.27 -5.22 -10.44
CA ARG A 308 16.90 -5.92 -9.20
C ARG A 308 16.36 -4.91 -8.19
N SER A 309 15.27 -5.26 -7.49
CA SER A 309 14.69 -4.38 -6.47
C SER A 309 13.77 -5.14 -5.51
N ASN A 310 13.21 -4.44 -4.52
CA ASN A 310 12.09 -4.96 -3.75
C ASN A 310 10.84 -5.13 -4.66
N THR A 311 10.12 -6.24 -4.54
CA THR A 311 8.92 -6.50 -5.37
C THR A 311 7.85 -5.44 -5.17
N SER A 312 7.67 -4.93 -3.94
CA SER A 312 6.68 -3.88 -3.66
C SER A 312 7.07 -2.54 -4.27
N HIS A 313 8.38 -2.25 -4.34
CA HIS A 313 8.90 -1.09 -5.08
C HIS A 313 8.58 -1.23 -6.58
N ASN A 314 8.98 -2.34 -7.20
CA ASN A 314 8.72 -2.62 -8.61
C ASN A 314 7.23 -2.51 -8.95
N ALA A 315 6.37 -3.14 -8.13
CA ALA A 315 4.92 -3.08 -8.29
C ALA A 315 4.37 -1.65 -8.14
N SER A 316 4.83 -0.89 -7.15
CA SER A 316 4.40 0.50 -6.94
C SER A 316 4.77 1.39 -8.13
N VAL A 317 5.98 1.27 -8.69
CA VAL A 317 6.38 2.01 -9.89
C VAL A 317 5.56 1.56 -11.11
N ASN A 318 5.27 0.28 -11.25
CA ASN A 318 4.43 -0.21 -12.34
C ASN A 318 2.98 0.29 -12.30
N LEU A 319 2.46 0.68 -11.14
CA LEU A 319 1.15 1.37 -11.08
C LEU A 319 1.23 2.74 -11.74
N HIS A 320 2.32 3.49 -11.55
CA HIS A 320 2.55 4.73 -12.30
C HIS A 320 2.69 4.43 -13.78
N ASN A 321 3.54 3.49 -14.16
CA ASN A 321 3.75 3.14 -15.56
C ASN A 321 2.43 2.78 -16.24
N ARG A 322 1.59 1.97 -15.60
CA ARG A 322 0.27 1.60 -16.12
C ARG A 322 -0.70 2.79 -16.16
N PHE A 323 -0.59 3.72 -15.22
CA PHE A 323 -1.36 4.95 -15.24
C PHE A 323 -0.94 5.89 -16.38
N TYR A 324 0.35 6.01 -16.70
CA TYR A 324 0.83 6.89 -17.78
C TYR A 324 0.86 6.20 -19.16
N SER A 325 1.07 4.88 -19.22
CA SER A 325 1.25 4.09 -20.44
C SER A 325 0.84 2.62 -20.28
N SER A 326 -0.14 2.19 -21.09
CA SER A 326 -0.60 0.79 -21.11
C SER A 326 0.44 -0.19 -21.69
N ARG A 327 1.41 0.28 -22.48
CA ARG A 327 2.43 -0.55 -23.14
C ARG A 327 3.33 -1.31 -22.17
N THR A 328 3.51 -0.76 -20.96
CA THR A 328 4.42 -1.35 -19.97
C THR A 328 4.04 -2.78 -19.61
N MET A 329 2.76 -3.16 -19.67
CA MET A 329 2.29 -4.50 -19.27
C MET A 329 2.20 -5.51 -20.44
N GLU A 330 2.58 -5.12 -21.65
CA GLU A 330 2.41 -5.93 -22.86
C GLU A 330 3.13 -7.28 -22.77
N SER A 331 4.34 -7.31 -22.21
CA SER A 331 5.10 -8.55 -22.01
C SER A 331 4.35 -9.58 -21.15
N PHE A 332 3.66 -9.12 -20.10
CA PHE A 332 2.87 -9.99 -19.23
C PHE A 332 1.57 -10.44 -19.88
N ILE A 333 0.90 -9.56 -20.64
CA ILE A 333 -0.31 -9.92 -21.38
C ILE A 333 0.01 -10.98 -22.43
N THR A 334 1.10 -10.79 -23.18
CA THR A 334 1.60 -11.77 -24.16
C THR A 334 1.94 -13.10 -23.50
N TYR A 335 2.58 -13.06 -22.32
CA TYR A 335 2.84 -14.25 -21.52
C TYR A 335 1.54 -14.96 -21.09
N LEU A 336 0.51 -14.22 -20.64
CA LEU A 336 -0.75 -14.82 -20.20
C LEU A 336 -1.54 -15.49 -21.33
N ARG A 337 -1.37 -15.04 -22.58
CA ARG A 337 -2.00 -15.63 -23.77
C ARG A 337 -1.37 -16.96 -24.19
N GLN A 338 -0.19 -17.31 -23.64
CA GLN A 338 0.46 -18.59 -23.95
C GLN A 338 -0.22 -19.76 -23.22
N PRO A 339 -0.21 -20.97 -23.82
CA PRO A 339 -0.59 -22.21 -23.14
C PRO A 339 0.16 -22.42 -21.81
N VAL A 340 -0.46 -23.14 -20.86
CA VAL A 340 0.09 -23.37 -19.51
C VAL A 340 1.52 -23.92 -19.56
N GLU A 341 1.80 -24.90 -20.43
CA GLU A 341 3.13 -25.50 -20.54
C GLU A 341 4.18 -24.53 -21.09
N GLN A 342 3.82 -23.71 -22.07
CA GLN A 342 4.71 -22.67 -22.60
C GLN A 342 5.00 -21.58 -21.56
N ARG A 343 4.00 -21.22 -20.74
CA ARG A 343 4.20 -20.28 -19.62
C ARG A 343 5.21 -20.82 -18.61
N ARG A 344 5.12 -22.11 -18.25
CA ARG A 344 6.08 -22.76 -17.35
C ARG A 344 7.49 -22.73 -17.94
N GLU A 345 7.62 -23.02 -19.23
CA GLU A 345 8.90 -23.02 -19.92
C GLU A 345 9.53 -21.61 -19.97
N ILE A 346 8.73 -20.57 -20.27
CA ILE A 346 9.20 -19.18 -20.23
C ILE A 346 9.73 -18.83 -18.84
N LEU A 347 8.99 -19.18 -17.77
CA LEU A 347 9.44 -18.91 -16.41
C LEU A 347 10.71 -19.68 -16.06
N ARG A 348 10.83 -20.96 -16.44
CA ARG A 348 12.05 -21.75 -16.22
C ARG A 348 13.27 -21.14 -16.89
N ARG A 349 13.14 -20.63 -18.11
CA ARG A 349 14.23 -19.95 -18.83
C ARG A 349 14.66 -18.68 -18.11
N ILE A 350 13.71 -17.85 -17.69
CA ILE A 350 13.99 -16.63 -16.91
C ILE A 350 14.70 -17.01 -15.61
N GLU A 351 14.21 -18.02 -14.89
CA GLU A 351 14.80 -18.48 -13.64
C GLU A 351 16.23 -19.01 -13.85
N ALA A 352 16.48 -19.79 -14.91
CA ALA A 352 17.81 -20.28 -15.27
C ALA A 352 18.78 -19.15 -15.66
N GLU A 353 18.30 -18.14 -16.38
CA GLU A 353 19.10 -16.97 -16.74
C GLU A 353 19.48 -16.15 -15.50
N LEU A 354 18.54 -15.97 -14.57
CA LEU A 354 18.75 -15.23 -13.34
C LEU A 354 19.68 -15.94 -12.33
N THR A 355 19.82 -17.27 -12.44
CA THR A 355 20.72 -18.08 -11.61
C THR A 355 22.02 -18.44 -12.32
N SER A 356 22.17 -18.10 -13.61
CA SER A 356 23.39 -18.37 -14.37
C SER A 356 24.59 -17.59 -13.81
N PRO A 357 25.77 -18.22 -13.66
CA PRO A 357 26.98 -17.57 -13.15
C PRO A 357 27.52 -16.46 -14.09
N THR A 358 27.07 -16.42 -15.34
CA THR A 358 27.40 -15.34 -16.30
C THR A 358 26.55 -14.08 -16.10
N ALA A 359 25.46 -14.15 -15.33
CA ALA A 359 24.56 -13.04 -15.06
C ALA A 359 25.10 -12.07 -14.00
N GLY A 360 26.40 -11.74 -14.05
CA GLY A 360 27.07 -10.76 -13.20
C GLY A 360 27.10 -11.12 -11.70
N THR A 361 28.19 -10.76 -11.03
CA THR A 361 28.30 -10.86 -9.58
C THR A 361 27.13 -10.14 -8.90
N LEU A 362 26.47 -10.80 -7.93
CA LEU A 362 25.49 -10.14 -7.08
C LEU A 362 26.19 -9.07 -6.23
N SER A 363 26.31 -7.86 -6.77
CA SER A 363 26.63 -6.69 -5.97
C SER A 363 25.35 -6.21 -5.29
N LEU A 364 25.07 -6.76 -4.11
CA LEU A 364 24.01 -6.28 -3.21
C LEU A 364 24.49 -5.01 -2.48
N HIS A 365 24.81 -3.95 -3.22
CA HIS A 365 25.10 -2.67 -2.59
C HIS A 365 23.82 -2.03 -2.03
N HIS A 366 23.75 -2.01 -0.71
CA HIS A 366 22.90 -1.16 0.13
C HIS A 366 21.38 -1.30 -0.06
N MET A 367 20.83 -2.42 0.43
CA MET A 367 19.44 -2.46 0.88
C MET A 367 19.37 -2.35 2.41
N HIS A 368 18.99 -1.17 2.91
CA HIS A 368 18.53 -0.92 4.29
C HIS A 368 19.29 -1.62 5.44
N GLY A 369 20.57 -1.29 5.61
CA GLY A 369 21.28 -1.53 6.87
C GLY A 369 21.79 -2.96 7.13
N VAL A 370 21.74 -3.85 6.14
CA VAL A 370 22.44 -5.15 6.20
C VAL A 370 23.51 -5.17 5.11
N LYS A 371 24.79 -5.17 5.51
CA LYS A 371 25.89 -5.50 4.60
C LYS A 371 25.77 -6.99 4.27
N ILE A 372 25.30 -7.30 3.07
CA ILE A 372 25.32 -8.65 2.51
C ILE A 372 26.37 -8.57 1.40
N GLY A 373 27.47 -9.30 1.55
CA GLY A 373 28.65 -9.25 0.68
C GLY A 373 28.35 -9.64 -0.78
N GLU A 374 29.39 -9.60 -1.61
CA GLU A 374 29.34 -10.13 -2.97
C GLU A 374 29.26 -11.66 -2.92
N TYR A 375 28.26 -12.26 -3.57
CA TYR A 375 28.12 -13.71 -3.64
C TYR A 375 28.06 -14.19 -5.09
N ILE A 376 28.85 -15.20 -5.39
CA ILE A 376 28.77 -15.96 -6.65
C ILE A 376 27.62 -16.96 -6.50
N LEU A 377 26.68 -16.93 -7.43
CA LEU A 377 25.53 -17.83 -7.45
C LEU A 377 25.94 -19.18 -8.03
N THR A 378 25.70 -20.26 -7.28
CA THR A 378 25.79 -21.63 -7.78
C THR A 378 24.44 -22.32 -7.58
N SER A 379 23.90 -22.92 -8.64
CA SER A 379 22.67 -23.72 -8.60
C SER A 379 22.87 -24.99 -7.77
N GLY A 380 21.93 -25.28 -6.87
CA GLY A 380 21.76 -26.56 -6.18
C GLY A 380 20.48 -27.24 -6.62
#